data_AF-Q16FD5-F1
#
_entry.id   AF-Q16FD5-F1
#
_cell.length_a   1.000
_cell.length_b   1.000
_cell.length_c   1.000
_cell.angle_alpha   90.00
_cell.angle_beta   90.00
_cell.angle_gamma   90.00
#
_symmetry.space_group_name_H-M   'P 1'
#
loop_
_entity.id
_entity.type
_entity.pdbx_description
1 polymer ?
#
loop_
_entity_poly.entity_id
_entity_poly.type
_entity_poly.pdbx_seq_one_letter_code
_entity_poly.pdbx_strand_id
1 'polypeptide(L)'
;SRSQVTMKLFTIVLCGVLLVSCNGAQNKTQFVATDEWQEIEEGQSIPQGLHVRINLQTGKKEAKILEKEDNDTQSAGPLSTVPGEGLQDHALENIPGDDFKYNEEELKKVKAKFKTYDEIKKELKDVNLEVKSDSDIMSALFERFEEILKSKNPAENAVKAELDVMFEDLQYLVHQIDNANEFIDRKGIEHIIWPSLNQTESALKIHGLKLLGTVVQNNPKAKIALFERNGGSILLTKLSQSTKSEEISAGLYAFGSLVRKFPYAQSELLNAHGYSLLFDILDKNIELRVKVKIIKLITDLVQDYENALTGQEVDATTRERYESTNLKEGLRKAEYCNRAGEFFHQNKAGFVQDENLAEECVSALRSIRQGLCQDVWSKCPLFRHTLLVLRN
;
A
#
# COMPACT_ATOMS: atom_id res chain seq x y z
N SER A 1 37.14 -33.52 -56.89
CA SER A 1 36.95 -32.05 -56.91
C SER A 1 35.68 -31.61 -56.15
N ARG A 2 35.46 -32.08 -54.92
CA ARG A 2 34.29 -31.70 -54.10
C ARG A 2 34.64 -31.23 -52.68
N SER A 3 35.91 -30.90 -52.43
CA SER A 3 36.42 -30.44 -51.13
C SER A 3 37.05 -29.03 -51.17
N GLN A 4 37.04 -28.37 -52.34
CA GLN A 4 37.52 -26.98 -52.50
C GLN A 4 36.39 -25.94 -52.60
N VAL A 5 35.13 -26.36 -52.61
CA VAL A 5 33.96 -25.45 -52.76
C VAL A 5 33.32 -25.12 -51.41
N THR A 6 33.42 -26.01 -50.41
CA THR A 6 32.86 -25.76 -49.06
C THR A 6 33.78 -24.94 -48.16
N MET A 7 35.09 -24.87 -48.44
CA MET A 7 36.04 -24.03 -47.68
C MET A 7 36.09 -22.56 -48.17
N LYS A 8 35.55 -22.29 -49.37
CA LYS A 8 35.40 -20.92 -49.90
C LYS A 8 34.12 -20.22 -49.43
N LEU A 9 33.10 -20.97 -48.99
CA LEU A 9 31.89 -20.38 -48.42
C LEU A 9 32.07 -19.96 -46.95
N PHE A 10 32.94 -20.64 -46.21
CA PHE A 10 33.21 -20.34 -44.79
C PHE A 10 34.19 -19.17 -44.57
N THR A 11 34.97 -18.79 -45.59
CA THR A 11 35.90 -17.65 -45.52
C THR A 11 35.27 -16.34 -46.04
N ILE A 12 34.11 -16.41 -46.71
CA ILE A 12 33.34 -15.23 -47.16
C ILE A 12 32.37 -14.76 -46.08
N VAL A 13 31.93 -15.63 -45.17
CA VAL A 13 31.08 -15.26 -44.02
C VAL A 13 31.90 -14.71 -42.85
N LEU A 14 33.20 -15.02 -42.76
CA LEU A 14 34.09 -14.50 -41.71
C LEU A 14 34.84 -13.20 -42.08
N CYS A 15 34.80 -12.78 -43.35
CA CYS A 15 35.31 -11.47 -43.81
C CYS A 15 34.23 -10.37 -43.88
N GLY A 16 32.96 -10.71 -43.60
CA GLY A 16 31.86 -9.75 -43.49
C GLY A 16 31.70 -9.10 -42.12
N VAL A 17 32.59 -9.41 -41.15
CA VAL A 17 32.46 -8.99 -39.74
C VAL A 17 33.59 -8.07 -39.27
N LEU A 18 34.59 -7.70 -40.10
CA LEU A 18 35.75 -6.93 -39.60
C LEU A 18 36.29 -5.77 -40.46
N LEU A 19 35.52 -5.18 -41.36
CA LEU A 19 35.93 -3.93 -42.03
C LEU A 19 34.74 -3.04 -42.39
N VAL A 20 34.20 -2.28 -41.42
CA VAL A 20 33.94 -0.83 -41.53
C VAL A 20 33.91 -0.25 -40.11
N SER A 21 35.09 -0.10 -39.52
CA SER A 21 35.34 0.96 -38.54
C SER A 21 36.29 1.94 -39.21
N CYS A 22 36.06 3.23 -38.96
CA CYS A 22 36.73 4.40 -39.53
C CYS A 22 36.27 4.80 -40.95
N ASN A 23 35.21 5.62 -41.00
CA ASN A 23 35.19 6.96 -41.62
C ASN A 23 33.72 7.46 -41.61
N GLY A 24 33.35 8.62 -41.05
CA GLY A 24 34.17 9.71 -40.56
C GLY A 24 33.45 10.55 -39.53
N ALA A 25 34.26 11.31 -38.80
CA ALA A 25 33.83 12.49 -38.08
C ALA A 25 33.14 13.44 -39.07
N GLN A 26 31.81 13.39 -39.11
CA GLN A 26 31.00 14.49 -39.58
C GLN A 26 30.47 15.22 -38.36
N ASN A 27 30.78 16.51 -38.27
CA ASN A 27 30.16 17.45 -37.33
C ASN A 27 28.66 17.19 -37.30
N LYS A 28 28.15 16.60 -36.19
CA LYS A 28 26.73 16.27 -36.08
C LYS A 28 25.93 17.56 -36.15
N THR A 29 25.24 17.68 -37.27
CA THR A 29 24.30 18.75 -37.59
C THR A 29 23.23 18.81 -36.50
N GLN A 30 22.98 20.03 -36.03
CA GLN A 30 21.90 20.39 -35.15
C GLN A 30 20.59 19.68 -35.56
N PHE A 31 19.90 19.09 -34.58
CA PHE A 31 18.62 18.42 -34.82
C PHE A 31 17.60 19.40 -35.42
N VAL A 32 17.08 19.10 -36.62
CA VAL A 32 16.06 19.90 -37.32
C VAL A 32 14.69 19.36 -36.93
N ALA A 33 14.04 20.03 -35.99
CA ALA A 33 12.75 19.57 -35.48
C ALA A 33 11.62 19.70 -36.51
N THR A 34 10.72 18.72 -36.49
CA THR A 34 9.46 18.70 -37.26
C THR A 34 8.26 18.52 -36.34
N ASP A 35 7.04 18.64 -36.88
CA ASP A 35 5.79 18.42 -36.15
C ASP A 35 5.52 16.93 -35.83
N GLU A 36 6.22 16.02 -36.52
CA GLU A 36 6.20 14.58 -36.24
C GLU A 36 7.41 14.15 -35.39
N TRP A 37 7.26 13.03 -34.67
CA TRP A 37 8.30 12.46 -33.80
C TRP A 37 9.49 11.94 -34.60
N GLN A 38 10.67 12.48 -34.32
CA GLN A 38 11.93 12.04 -34.93
C GLN A 38 12.90 11.53 -33.88
N GLU A 39 13.60 10.45 -34.20
CA GLU A 39 14.62 9.85 -33.33
C GLU A 39 15.82 10.79 -33.14
N ILE A 40 16.31 10.89 -31.91
CA ILE A 40 17.49 11.65 -31.53
C ILE A 40 18.68 10.69 -31.46
N GLU A 41 19.70 10.94 -32.28
CA GLU A 41 20.91 10.12 -32.22
C GLU A 41 21.75 10.40 -30.97
N GLU A 42 22.50 9.39 -30.51
CA GLU A 42 23.43 9.54 -29.39
C GLU A 42 24.47 10.64 -29.69
N GLY A 43 24.54 11.64 -28.79
CA GLY A 43 25.45 12.78 -28.90
C GLY A 43 24.97 13.93 -29.79
N GLN A 44 23.75 13.88 -30.35
CA GLN A 44 23.18 14.99 -31.13
C GLN A 44 22.61 16.09 -30.22
N SER A 45 22.92 17.35 -30.51
CA SER A 45 22.35 18.51 -29.80
C SER A 45 20.96 18.85 -30.34
N ILE A 46 20.00 19.02 -29.42
CA ILE A 46 18.62 19.40 -29.73
C ILE A 46 18.37 20.88 -29.39
N PRO A 47 17.70 21.65 -30.27
CA PRO A 47 17.22 22.99 -29.95
C PRO A 47 16.29 22.99 -28.72
N GLN A 48 16.35 24.06 -27.92
CA GLN A 48 15.46 24.24 -26.76
C GLN A 48 14.02 24.47 -27.23
N GLY A 49 13.04 23.96 -26.46
CA GLY A 49 11.60 24.14 -26.75
C GLY A 49 10.95 23.02 -27.58
N LEU A 50 11.55 21.83 -27.62
CA LEU A 50 10.98 20.64 -28.26
C LEU A 50 10.35 19.70 -27.22
N HIS A 51 9.28 19.01 -27.60
CA HIS A 51 8.73 17.93 -26.79
C HIS A 51 9.62 16.70 -26.98
N VAL A 52 10.27 16.22 -25.91
CA VAL A 52 11.14 15.03 -25.93
C VAL A 52 10.48 13.88 -25.17
N ARG A 53 10.52 12.66 -25.72
CA ARG A 53 10.04 11.44 -25.04
C ARG A 53 11.00 10.27 -25.24
N ILE A 54 10.84 9.23 -24.42
CA ILE A 54 11.45 7.91 -24.66
C ILE A 54 10.34 6.97 -25.15
N ASN A 55 10.52 6.42 -26.35
CA ASN A 55 9.60 5.44 -26.90
C ASN A 55 9.74 4.11 -26.15
N LEU A 56 8.70 3.68 -25.42
CA LEU A 56 8.75 2.51 -24.53
C LEU A 56 8.85 1.17 -25.29
N GLN A 57 8.51 1.12 -26.58
CA GLN A 57 8.67 -0.10 -27.39
C GLN A 57 10.09 -0.23 -27.95
N THR A 58 10.73 0.89 -28.30
CA THR A 58 12.03 0.88 -28.99
C THR A 58 13.20 1.28 -28.09
N GLY A 59 12.93 1.86 -26.92
CA GLY A 59 13.92 2.41 -25.99
C GLY A 59 14.60 3.69 -26.47
N LYS A 60 14.21 4.23 -27.63
CA LYS A 60 14.88 5.36 -28.30
C LYS A 60 14.29 6.70 -27.88
N LYS A 61 15.13 7.74 -27.84
CA LYS A 61 14.71 9.12 -27.56
C LYS A 61 14.16 9.76 -28.84
N GLU A 62 13.01 10.40 -28.76
CA GLU A 62 12.37 11.08 -29.89
C GLU A 62 12.04 12.53 -29.52
N ALA A 63 12.07 13.46 -30.48
CA ALA A 63 11.66 14.85 -30.31
C ALA A 63 10.74 15.36 -31.44
N LYS A 64 9.85 16.30 -31.11
CA LYS A 64 9.02 17.06 -32.07
C LYS A 64 8.74 18.48 -31.60
N ILE A 65 8.21 19.34 -32.48
CA ILE A 65 7.81 20.72 -32.14
C ILE A 65 6.59 20.71 -31.19
N LEU A 66 6.60 21.62 -30.21
CA LEU A 66 5.46 21.91 -29.34
C LEU A 66 4.45 22.80 -30.07
N GLU A 67 3.30 22.24 -30.44
CA GLU A 67 2.16 23.05 -30.87
C GLU A 67 1.68 23.90 -29.70
N LYS A 68 1.53 25.22 -29.92
CA LYS A 68 0.92 26.12 -28.94
C LYS A 68 -0.60 26.00 -29.07
N GLU A 69 -1.22 25.14 -28.27
CA GLU A 69 -2.67 25.16 -28.08
C GLU A 69 -3.04 25.89 -26.79
N ASP A 70 -3.80 26.97 -26.95
CA ASP A 70 -4.59 27.60 -25.90
C ASP A 70 -5.83 26.73 -25.62
N ASN A 71 -5.84 25.99 -24.49
CA ASN A 71 -6.96 25.88 -23.54
C ASN A 71 -6.85 24.68 -22.60
N ASP A 72 -7.13 24.97 -21.33
CA ASP A 72 -7.79 24.16 -20.32
C ASP A 72 -8.23 22.75 -20.74
N THR A 73 -7.45 21.71 -20.40
CA THR A 73 -7.98 20.41 -19.98
C THR A 73 -6.91 19.59 -19.22
N GLN A 74 -7.24 19.22 -17.98
CA GLN A 74 -6.89 17.99 -17.23
C GLN A 74 -5.44 17.45 -17.26
N SER A 75 -4.89 17.16 -16.07
CA SER A 75 -4.69 15.77 -15.61
C SER A 75 -3.66 15.72 -14.49
N ALA A 76 -4.13 15.26 -13.32
CA ALA A 76 -3.25 14.70 -12.30
C ALA A 76 -2.66 13.39 -12.85
N GLY A 77 -1.40 13.44 -13.30
CA GLY A 77 -0.58 12.26 -13.51
C GLY A 77 0.00 11.76 -12.18
N PRO A 78 0.20 10.44 -12.01
CA PRO A 78 0.67 9.87 -10.76
C PRO A 78 2.11 10.27 -10.49
N LEU A 79 2.34 10.86 -9.31
CA LEU A 79 3.66 11.20 -8.79
C LEU A 79 4.45 9.89 -8.53
N SER A 80 5.39 9.59 -9.42
CA SER A 80 6.36 8.52 -9.20
C SER A 80 7.33 8.96 -8.10
N THR A 81 7.29 8.28 -6.95
CA THR A 81 8.20 8.51 -5.83
C THR A 81 9.52 7.80 -6.11
N VAL A 82 10.59 8.58 -6.31
CA VAL A 82 11.96 8.07 -6.32
C VAL A 82 12.43 7.95 -4.86
N PRO A 83 13.01 6.82 -4.42
CA PRO A 83 13.56 6.67 -3.07
C PRO A 83 14.70 7.66 -2.81
N GLY A 84 14.71 8.26 -1.63
CA GLY A 84 15.65 9.29 -1.24
C GLY A 84 17.10 8.82 -1.23
N GLU A 85 17.88 9.33 -2.17
CA GLU A 85 19.31 9.60 -1.99
C GLU A 85 19.47 11.07 -1.59
N GLY A 86 20.34 11.31 -0.60
CA GLY A 86 20.50 12.62 0.04
C GLY A 86 20.72 13.75 -0.96
N LEU A 87 19.92 14.81 -0.84
CA LEU A 87 20.13 16.09 -1.49
C LEU A 87 21.51 16.62 -1.10
N GLN A 88 22.48 16.39 -1.98
CA GLN A 88 23.77 17.04 -1.93
C GLN A 88 23.60 18.46 -2.50
N ASP A 89 23.73 19.45 -1.63
CA ASP A 89 23.62 20.91 -1.89
C ASP A 89 24.59 21.47 -2.96
N HIS A 90 25.31 20.61 -3.68
CA HIS A 90 26.35 20.96 -4.64
C HIS A 90 25.82 21.06 -6.09
N ALA A 91 24.58 20.67 -6.34
CA ALA A 91 24.00 20.66 -7.69
C ALA A 91 23.55 22.06 -8.19
N LEU A 92 23.59 23.08 -7.35
CA LEU A 92 23.17 24.44 -7.69
C LEU A 92 24.34 25.39 -8.03
N GLU A 93 25.60 24.97 -7.87
CA GLU A 93 26.76 25.86 -8.07
C GLU A 93 27.20 26.02 -9.53
N ASN A 94 26.64 25.26 -10.48
CA ASN A 94 27.07 25.27 -11.88
C ASN A 94 25.95 25.56 -12.90
N ILE A 95 24.93 26.33 -12.52
CA ILE A 95 24.03 26.92 -13.52
C ILE A 95 24.75 28.15 -14.09
N PRO A 96 25.13 28.17 -15.39
CA PRO A 96 25.60 29.39 -16.01
C PRO A 96 24.50 30.44 -15.86
N GLY A 97 24.83 31.58 -15.28
CA GLY A 97 23.90 32.71 -15.21
C GLY A 97 23.61 33.20 -16.63
N ASP A 98 22.59 32.64 -17.26
CA ASP A 98 22.00 33.22 -18.45
C ASP A 98 21.31 34.51 -18.00
N ASP A 99 21.82 35.65 -18.48
CA ASP A 99 21.16 36.95 -18.40
C ASP A 99 19.87 36.93 -19.24
N PHE A 100 18.84 36.22 -18.75
CA PHE A 100 17.49 36.30 -19.28
C PHE A 100 16.93 37.69 -18.96
N LYS A 101 17.10 38.63 -19.90
CA LYS A 101 16.35 39.87 -19.90
C LYS A 101 14.90 39.58 -20.24
N TYR A 102 14.08 39.41 -19.20
CA TYR A 102 12.64 39.36 -19.36
C TYR A 102 12.13 40.68 -19.95
N ASN A 103 11.30 40.60 -20.98
CA ASN A 103 10.57 41.76 -21.45
C ASN A 103 9.57 42.18 -20.36
N GLU A 104 9.69 43.41 -19.87
CA GLU A 104 8.82 43.95 -18.81
C GLU A 104 7.33 43.84 -19.15
N GLU A 105 6.99 43.91 -20.44
CA GLU A 105 5.60 43.79 -20.90
C GLU A 105 5.05 42.36 -20.77
N GLU A 106 5.86 41.34 -21.02
CA GLU A 106 5.46 39.94 -20.85
C GLU A 106 5.34 39.59 -19.38
N LEU A 107 6.26 40.08 -18.54
CA LEU A 107 6.19 39.89 -17.09
C LEU A 107 4.94 40.55 -16.50
N LYS A 108 4.55 41.73 -17.00
CA LYS A 108 3.31 42.42 -16.61
C LYS A 108 2.07 41.65 -17.05
N LYS A 109 2.05 41.08 -18.26
CA LYS A 109 0.94 40.23 -18.74
C LYS A 109 0.79 38.95 -17.93
N VAL A 110 1.90 38.30 -17.57
CA VAL A 110 1.90 37.10 -16.74
C VAL A 110 1.44 37.44 -15.32
N LYS A 111 2.01 38.47 -14.68
CA LYS A 111 1.57 38.92 -13.35
C LYS A 111 0.10 39.36 -13.31
N ALA A 112 -0.44 39.90 -14.40
CA ALA A 112 -1.86 40.25 -14.50
C ALA A 112 -2.79 39.03 -14.61
N LYS A 113 -2.30 37.86 -15.02
CA LYS A 113 -3.06 36.61 -15.08
C LYS A 113 -3.08 35.82 -13.77
N PHE A 114 -2.17 36.12 -12.85
CA PHE A 114 -2.05 35.40 -11.58
C PHE A 114 -2.42 36.33 -10.42
N LYS A 115 -3.43 35.92 -9.65
CA LYS A 115 -3.77 36.60 -8.39
C LYS A 115 -2.65 36.36 -7.38
N THR A 116 -2.31 37.39 -6.63
CA THR A 116 -1.33 37.27 -5.55
C THR A 116 -1.91 36.42 -4.41
N TYR A 117 -1.04 35.76 -3.64
CA TYR A 117 -1.44 34.97 -2.47
C TYR A 117 -2.32 35.77 -1.50
N ASP A 118 -2.03 37.05 -1.31
CA ASP A 118 -2.79 37.95 -0.44
C ASP A 118 -4.17 38.31 -1.01
N GLU A 119 -4.32 38.45 -2.34
CA GLU A 119 -5.61 38.66 -3.00
C GLU A 119 -6.49 37.42 -2.91
N ILE A 120 -5.92 36.23 -3.12
CA ILE A 120 -6.63 34.95 -2.95
C ILE A 120 -7.10 34.80 -1.50
N LYS A 121 -6.24 35.12 -0.52
CA LYS A 121 -6.56 35.06 0.91
C LYS A 121 -7.63 36.08 1.32
N LYS A 122 -7.74 37.21 0.61
CA LYS A 122 -8.76 38.23 0.86
C LYS A 122 -10.12 37.84 0.24
N GLU A 123 -10.13 37.33 -0.99
CA GLU A 123 -11.35 36.79 -1.61
C GLU A 123 -11.91 35.58 -0.83
N LEU A 124 -11.04 34.73 -0.28
CA LEU A 124 -11.42 33.63 0.61
C LEU A 124 -11.87 34.06 2.01
N LYS A 125 -11.58 35.30 2.43
CA LYS A 125 -12.11 35.87 3.69
C LYS A 125 -13.51 36.46 3.50
N ASP A 126 -13.79 37.00 2.31
CA ASP A 126 -15.10 37.59 1.98
C ASP A 126 -16.17 36.52 1.74
N VAL A 127 -15.75 35.31 1.38
CA VAL A 127 -16.57 34.10 1.49
C VAL A 127 -16.34 33.53 2.89
N ASN A 128 -17.36 33.43 3.74
CA ASN A 128 -17.27 32.90 5.11
C ASN A 128 -17.04 31.36 5.13
N LEU A 129 -16.18 30.85 4.24
CA LEU A 129 -15.61 29.51 4.28
C LEU A 129 -14.46 29.57 5.29
N GLU A 130 -14.78 29.36 6.56
CA GLU A 130 -13.77 29.06 7.57
C GLU A 130 -13.14 27.71 7.19
N VAL A 131 -12.07 27.74 6.39
CA VAL A 131 -11.33 26.55 5.97
C VAL A 131 -10.65 25.99 7.23
N LYS A 132 -11.29 25.01 7.86
CA LYS A 132 -10.71 24.27 8.97
C LYS A 132 -9.66 23.30 8.44
N SER A 133 -8.50 23.25 9.07
CA SER A 133 -7.51 22.22 8.78
C SER A 133 -7.96 20.87 9.35
N ASP A 134 -7.41 19.78 8.82
CA ASP A 134 -7.63 18.43 9.35
C ASP A 134 -7.28 18.35 10.84
N SER A 135 -6.23 19.07 11.27
CA SER A 135 -5.83 19.24 12.68
C SER A 135 -6.92 19.90 13.52
N ASP A 136 -7.56 20.97 13.02
CA ASP A 136 -8.63 21.67 13.73
C ASP A 136 -9.87 20.79 13.85
N ILE A 137 -10.22 20.09 12.77
CA ILE A 137 -11.35 19.15 12.75
C ILE A 137 -11.08 18.01 13.75
N MET A 138 -9.87 17.43 13.73
CA MET A 138 -9.49 16.36 14.66
C MET A 138 -9.55 16.83 16.12
N SER A 139 -9.09 18.05 16.41
CA SER A 139 -9.17 18.63 17.75
C SER A 139 -10.63 18.72 18.24
N ALA A 140 -11.52 19.23 17.39
CA ALA A 140 -12.94 19.33 17.70
C ALA A 140 -13.59 17.96 17.90
N LEU A 141 -13.23 16.95 17.10
CA LEU A 141 -13.73 15.58 17.24
C LEU A 141 -13.29 14.95 18.58
N PHE A 142 -12.05 15.20 19.02
CA PHE A 142 -11.55 14.71 20.30
C PHE A 142 -12.30 15.32 21.48
N GLU A 143 -12.44 16.65 21.49
CA GLU A 143 -13.20 17.37 22.51
C GLU A 143 -14.64 16.88 22.57
N ARG A 144 -15.27 16.70 21.39
CA ARG A 144 -16.64 16.23 21.31
C ARG A 144 -16.81 14.81 21.84
N PHE A 145 -15.87 13.91 21.55
CA PHE A 145 -15.91 12.55 22.09
C PHE A 145 -15.81 12.55 23.62
N GLU A 146 -14.91 13.37 24.18
CA GLU A 146 -14.75 13.52 25.62
C GLU A 146 -16.03 14.05 26.29
N GLU A 147 -16.68 15.04 25.68
CA GLU A 147 -17.98 15.55 26.15
C GLU A 147 -19.05 14.46 26.16
N ILE A 148 -19.17 13.68 25.09
CA ILE A 148 -20.15 12.58 24.98
C ILE A 148 -19.93 11.58 26.12
N LEU A 149 -18.69 11.16 26.36
CA LEU A 149 -18.40 10.18 27.42
C LEU A 149 -18.67 10.71 28.84
N LYS A 150 -18.54 12.02 29.08
CA LYS A 150 -18.79 12.61 30.40
C LYS A 150 -20.27 12.90 30.67
N SER A 151 -21.02 13.28 29.64
CA SER A 151 -22.31 13.95 29.82
C SER A 151 -23.50 13.21 29.22
N LYS A 152 -23.26 12.22 28.35
CA LYS A 152 -24.32 11.51 27.64
C LYS A 152 -24.23 10.01 27.88
N ASN A 153 -25.34 9.31 27.66
CA ASN A 153 -25.34 7.86 27.62
C ASN A 153 -25.06 7.39 26.18
N PRO A 154 -23.93 6.70 25.91
CA PRO A 154 -23.63 6.18 24.57
C PRO A 154 -24.65 5.18 24.02
N ALA A 155 -25.51 4.63 24.87
CA ALA A 155 -26.57 3.70 24.45
C ALA A 155 -27.77 4.41 23.80
N GLU A 156 -27.92 5.72 23.97
CA GLU A 156 -29.02 6.51 23.41
C GLU A 156 -28.90 6.61 21.87
N ASN A 157 -30.02 6.46 21.15
CA ASN A 157 -30.00 6.39 19.68
C ASN A 157 -29.46 7.66 19.01
N ALA A 158 -29.79 8.84 19.54
CA ALA A 158 -29.27 10.10 19.00
C ALA A 158 -27.75 10.22 19.19
N VAL A 159 -27.24 9.75 20.34
CA VAL A 159 -25.80 9.74 20.65
C VAL A 159 -25.06 8.71 19.80
N LYS A 160 -25.66 7.55 19.54
CA LYS A 160 -25.11 6.55 18.61
C LYS A 160 -24.92 7.12 17.21
N ALA A 161 -25.96 7.75 16.65
CA ALA A 161 -25.86 8.36 15.32
C ALA A 161 -24.78 9.45 15.28
N GLU A 162 -24.65 10.25 16.34
CA GLU A 162 -23.58 11.25 16.47
C GLU A 162 -22.19 10.60 16.53
N LEU A 163 -22.03 9.52 17.30
CA LEU A 163 -20.79 8.75 17.37
C LEU A 163 -20.46 8.08 16.04
N ASP A 164 -21.45 7.57 15.32
CA ASP A 164 -21.24 6.91 14.03
C ASP A 164 -20.59 7.89 13.05
N VAL A 165 -21.17 9.09 12.90
CA VAL A 165 -20.63 10.17 12.05
C VAL A 165 -19.23 10.60 12.53
N MET A 166 -19.05 10.82 13.83
CA MET A 166 -17.75 11.24 14.39
C MET A 166 -16.63 10.25 14.07
N PHE A 167 -16.88 8.95 14.21
CA PHE A 167 -15.88 7.93 13.94
C PHE A 167 -15.66 7.69 12.44
N GLU A 168 -16.66 7.95 11.60
CA GLU A 168 -16.48 8.00 10.14
C GLU A 168 -15.55 9.16 9.75
N ASP A 169 -15.77 10.35 10.31
CA ASP A 169 -14.92 11.53 10.07
C ASP A 169 -13.48 11.29 10.57
N LEU A 170 -13.31 10.73 11.77
CA LEU A 170 -11.99 10.37 12.28
C LEU A 170 -11.28 9.36 11.36
N GLN A 171 -11.98 8.32 10.91
CA GLN A 171 -11.42 7.33 9.98
C GLN A 171 -11.04 7.94 8.64
N TYR A 172 -11.84 8.88 8.13
CA TYR A 172 -11.52 9.63 6.91
C TYR A 172 -10.23 10.43 7.07
N LEU A 173 -10.09 11.18 8.18
CA LEU A 173 -8.89 11.97 8.45
C LEU A 173 -7.64 11.09 8.57
N VAL A 174 -7.69 10.06 9.42
CA VAL A 174 -6.53 9.19 9.70
C VAL A 174 -6.19 8.23 8.56
N HIS A 175 -6.96 8.20 7.48
CA HIS A 175 -6.56 7.51 6.26
C HIS A 175 -5.28 8.14 5.66
N GLN A 176 -5.07 9.44 5.91
CA GLN A 176 -3.81 10.10 5.60
C GLN A 176 -2.78 9.81 6.70
N ILE A 177 -1.56 9.40 6.31
CA ILE A 177 -0.52 8.96 7.25
C ILE A 177 -0.11 10.09 8.21
N ASP A 178 -0.05 11.33 7.73
CA ASP A 178 0.33 12.48 8.56
C ASP A 178 -0.73 12.75 9.64
N ASN A 179 -2.00 12.75 9.28
CA ASN A 179 -3.11 12.86 10.24
C ASN A 179 -3.15 11.67 11.21
N ALA A 180 -2.85 10.45 10.76
CA ALA A 180 -2.73 9.29 11.65
C ALA A 180 -1.57 9.46 12.65
N ASN A 181 -0.44 10.03 12.22
CA ASN A 181 0.69 10.33 13.09
C ASN A 181 0.35 11.43 14.09
N GLU A 182 -0.37 12.46 13.66
CA GLU A 182 -0.88 13.50 14.54
C GLU A 182 -1.89 12.94 15.56
N PHE A 183 -2.78 12.04 15.15
CA PHE A 183 -3.68 11.32 16.05
C PHE A 183 -2.91 10.58 17.16
N ILE A 184 -1.77 9.95 16.82
CA ILE A 184 -0.89 9.30 17.80
C ILE A 184 -0.24 10.34 18.73
N ASP A 185 0.29 11.43 18.17
CA ASP A 185 0.98 12.48 18.93
C ASP A 185 0.02 13.17 19.92
N ARG A 186 -1.26 13.28 19.54
CA ARG A 186 -2.38 13.76 20.37
C ARG A 186 -2.90 12.73 21.38
N LYS A 187 -2.21 11.60 21.55
CA LYS A 187 -2.63 10.50 22.44
C LYS A 187 -4.03 9.96 22.11
N GLY A 188 -4.36 9.90 20.82
CA GLY A 188 -5.65 9.39 20.36
C GLY A 188 -5.90 7.93 20.72
N ILE A 189 -4.85 7.14 20.91
CA ILE A 189 -4.99 5.79 21.46
C ILE A 189 -5.60 5.84 22.88
N GLU A 190 -5.06 6.70 23.74
CA GLU A 190 -5.48 6.83 25.13
C GLU A 190 -6.80 7.57 25.30
N HIS A 191 -7.07 8.57 24.45
CA HIS A 191 -8.24 9.44 24.57
C HIS A 191 -9.45 8.97 23.75
N ILE A 192 -9.24 8.22 22.66
CA ILE A 192 -10.33 7.74 21.78
C ILE A 192 -10.42 6.22 21.77
N ILE A 193 -9.31 5.52 21.49
CA ILE A 193 -9.34 4.07 21.27
C ILE A 193 -9.62 3.29 22.56
N TRP A 194 -8.80 3.47 23.61
CA TRP A 194 -8.99 2.75 24.87
C TRP A 194 -10.33 3.02 25.54
N PRO A 195 -10.84 4.25 25.62
CA PRO A 195 -12.17 4.51 26.15
C PRO A 195 -13.25 3.80 25.34
N SER A 196 -13.14 3.76 24.01
CA SER A 196 -14.06 3.03 23.12
C SER A 196 -14.04 1.51 23.36
N LEU A 197 -12.87 0.90 23.53
CA LEU A 197 -12.74 -0.55 23.76
C LEU A 197 -13.16 -1.00 25.16
N ASN A 198 -13.27 -0.06 26.10
CA ASN A 198 -13.66 -0.30 27.49
C ASN A 198 -15.17 -0.10 27.74
N GLN A 199 -15.92 0.38 26.75
CA GLN A 199 -17.38 0.45 26.85
C GLN A 199 -18.00 -0.95 26.89
N THR A 200 -19.23 -1.06 27.38
CA THR A 200 -20.02 -2.30 27.32
C THR A 200 -20.60 -2.55 25.92
N GLU A 201 -20.91 -1.45 25.23
CA GLU A 201 -21.64 -1.37 23.98
C GLU A 201 -20.82 -1.89 22.80
N SER A 202 -21.46 -2.71 21.97
CA SER A 202 -20.83 -3.29 20.77
C SER A 202 -20.35 -2.24 19.79
N ALA A 203 -21.19 -1.23 19.55
CA ALA A 203 -20.96 -0.23 18.52
C ALA A 203 -19.64 0.51 18.77
N LEU A 204 -19.45 1.09 19.96
CA LEU A 204 -18.22 1.80 20.28
C LEU A 204 -16.96 0.93 20.22
N LYS A 205 -17.03 -0.34 20.62
CA LYS A 205 -15.90 -1.27 20.42
C LYS A 205 -15.58 -1.44 18.94
N ILE A 206 -16.60 -1.65 18.09
CA ILE A 206 -16.43 -1.83 16.64
C ILE A 206 -15.81 -0.57 16.02
N HIS A 207 -16.31 0.61 16.36
CA HIS A 207 -15.79 1.89 15.88
C HIS A 207 -14.34 2.11 16.31
N GLY A 208 -14.03 1.88 17.60
CA GLY A 208 -12.68 1.97 18.12
C GLY A 208 -11.71 0.99 17.44
N LEU A 209 -12.12 -0.26 17.20
CA LEU A 209 -11.30 -1.25 16.50
C LEU A 209 -11.08 -0.89 15.03
N LYS A 210 -12.12 -0.42 14.33
CA LYS A 210 -11.99 0.04 12.93
C LYS A 210 -11.03 1.22 12.83
N LEU A 211 -11.24 2.26 13.64
CA LEU A 211 -10.37 3.44 13.68
C LEU A 211 -8.92 3.04 14.00
N LEU A 212 -8.71 2.19 15.00
CA LEU A 212 -7.38 1.69 15.33
C LEU A 212 -6.72 0.97 14.14
N GLY A 213 -7.48 0.12 13.46
CA GLY A 213 -7.02 -0.59 12.27
C GLY A 213 -6.62 0.33 11.14
N THR A 214 -7.36 1.43 10.92
CA THR A 214 -7.01 2.48 9.94
C THR A 214 -5.73 3.21 10.35
N VAL A 215 -5.64 3.66 11.61
CA VAL A 215 -4.47 4.39 12.14
C VAL A 215 -3.16 3.62 11.96
N VAL A 216 -3.16 2.29 12.21
CA VAL A 216 -1.94 1.47 12.10
C VAL A 216 -1.73 0.84 10.72
N GLN A 217 -2.69 0.95 9.80
CA GLN A 217 -2.57 0.34 8.48
C GLN A 217 -1.45 1.01 7.69
N ASN A 218 -0.45 0.21 7.29
CA ASN A 218 0.73 0.69 6.55
C ASN A 218 1.46 1.89 7.19
N ASN A 219 1.34 2.08 8.52
CA ASN A 219 1.95 3.18 9.26
C ASN A 219 2.92 2.65 10.34
N PRO A 220 4.25 2.62 10.07
CA PRO A 220 5.23 2.12 11.04
C PRO A 220 5.25 2.89 12.37
N LYS A 221 5.11 4.22 12.35
CA LYS A 221 5.13 5.05 13.58
C LYS A 221 3.94 4.68 14.47
N ALA A 222 2.74 4.62 13.89
CA ALA A 222 1.54 4.26 14.64
C ALA A 222 1.57 2.80 15.15
N LYS A 223 2.13 1.87 14.37
CA LYS A 223 2.33 0.47 14.81
C LYS A 223 3.24 0.36 16.02
N ILE A 224 4.38 1.05 16.00
CA ILE A 224 5.33 1.09 17.12
C ILE A 224 4.64 1.70 18.35
N ALA A 225 4.00 2.86 18.18
CA ALA A 225 3.29 3.53 19.26
C ALA A 225 2.19 2.66 19.90
N LEU A 226 1.42 1.92 19.08
CA LEU A 226 0.42 0.98 19.59
C LEU A 226 1.08 -0.17 20.36
N PHE A 227 2.20 -0.70 19.86
CA PHE A 227 2.90 -1.81 20.49
C PHE A 227 3.50 -1.42 21.85
N GLU A 228 4.11 -0.24 21.96
CA GLU A 228 4.64 0.32 23.21
C GLU A 228 3.55 0.48 24.29
N ARG A 229 2.29 0.61 23.88
CA ARG A 229 1.12 0.70 24.77
C ARG A 229 0.48 -0.66 25.05
N ASN A 230 1.20 -1.76 24.81
CA ASN A 230 0.72 -3.14 24.93
C ASN A 230 -0.51 -3.44 24.04
N GLY A 231 -0.71 -2.68 22.96
CA GLY A 231 -1.90 -2.77 22.13
C GLY A 231 -2.07 -4.12 21.44
N GLY A 232 -0.97 -4.81 21.11
CA GLY A 232 -1.03 -6.14 20.51
C GLY A 232 -1.68 -7.19 21.42
N SER A 233 -1.27 -7.25 22.70
CA SER A 233 -1.85 -8.18 23.69
C SER A 233 -3.31 -7.83 24.00
N ILE A 234 -3.62 -6.53 24.12
CA ILE A 234 -5.00 -6.05 24.32
C ILE A 234 -5.89 -6.49 23.14
N LEU A 235 -5.42 -6.34 21.90
CA LEU A 235 -6.17 -6.76 20.71
C LEU A 235 -6.45 -8.27 20.69
N LEU A 236 -5.43 -9.10 20.95
CA LEU A 236 -5.59 -10.56 21.02
C LEU A 236 -6.60 -10.97 22.12
N THR A 237 -6.52 -10.31 23.28
CA THR A 237 -7.44 -10.56 24.40
C THR A 237 -8.87 -10.17 24.05
N LYS A 238 -9.08 -9.00 23.43
CA LYS A 238 -10.43 -8.56 23.02
C LYS A 238 -11.01 -9.46 21.92
N LEU A 239 -10.19 -9.91 20.97
CA LEU A 239 -10.57 -10.87 19.94
C LEU A 239 -11.05 -12.21 20.53
N SER A 240 -10.29 -12.76 21.48
CA SER A 240 -10.62 -14.05 22.09
C SER A 240 -11.86 -13.98 22.98
N GLN A 241 -12.05 -12.87 23.69
CA GLN A 241 -13.20 -12.65 24.59
C GLN A 241 -14.52 -12.38 23.87
N SER A 242 -14.49 -11.75 22.69
CA SER A 242 -15.71 -11.41 21.98
C SER A 242 -16.41 -12.66 21.43
N THR A 243 -17.74 -12.63 21.43
CA THR A 243 -18.62 -13.64 20.83
C THR A 243 -19.43 -13.08 19.66
N LYS A 244 -19.30 -11.78 19.37
CA LYS A 244 -20.07 -11.10 18.33
C LYS A 244 -19.29 -11.02 17.02
N SER A 245 -19.98 -11.33 15.92
CA SER A 245 -19.38 -11.39 14.60
C SER A 245 -18.72 -10.06 14.19
N GLU A 246 -19.40 -8.92 14.38
CA GLU A 246 -18.84 -7.63 13.94
C GLU A 246 -17.67 -7.14 14.80
N GLU A 247 -17.71 -7.38 16.12
CA GLU A 247 -16.59 -7.04 17.02
C GLU A 247 -15.33 -7.82 16.62
N ILE A 248 -15.45 -9.13 16.37
CA ILE A 248 -14.34 -9.97 15.90
C ILE A 248 -13.87 -9.51 14.53
N SER A 249 -14.80 -9.21 13.62
CA SER A 249 -14.49 -8.73 12.27
C SER A 249 -13.66 -7.44 12.27
N ALA A 250 -13.99 -6.49 13.14
CA ALA A 250 -13.25 -5.24 13.33
C ALA A 250 -11.92 -5.48 14.06
N GLY A 251 -11.90 -6.35 15.06
CA GLY A 251 -10.67 -6.73 15.78
C GLY A 251 -9.65 -7.41 14.88
N LEU A 252 -10.09 -8.26 13.94
CA LEU A 252 -9.22 -8.93 12.98
C LEU A 252 -8.66 -7.94 11.94
N TYR A 253 -9.43 -6.91 11.59
CA TYR A 253 -8.91 -5.81 10.80
C TYR A 253 -7.81 -5.06 11.55
N ALA A 254 -8.05 -4.65 12.81
CA ALA A 254 -7.05 -3.96 13.62
C ALA A 254 -5.78 -4.79 13.85
N PHE A 255 -5.95 -6.04 14.29
CA PHE A 255 -4.84 -6.98 14.53
C PHE A 255 -4.07 -7.23 13.23
N GLY A 256 -4.76 -7.51 12.13
CA GLY A 256 -4.13 -7.74 10.84
C GLY A 256 -3.40 -6.50 10.31
N SER A 257 -3.95 -5.29 10.49
CA SER A 257 -3.27 -4.05 10.12
C SER A 257 -1.99 -3.86 10.92
N LEU A 258 -1.97 -4.24 12.21
CA LEU A 258 -0.78 -4.20 13.06
C LEU A 258 0.29 -5.18 12.58
N VAL A 259 -0.03 -6.47 12.41
CA VAL A 259 0.97 -7.53 12.19
C VAL A 259 1.49 -7.66 10.75
N ARG A 260 0.72 -7.24 9.73
CA ARG A 260 1.19 -7.26 8.33
C ARG A 260 2.39 -6.35 8.16
N LYS A 261 3.39 -6.77 7.40
CA LYS A 261 4.61 -5.99 7.18
C LYS A 261 5.32 -5.46 8.45
N PHE A 262 5.17 -6.14 9.60
CA PHE A 262 5.80 -5.74 10.85
C PHE A 262 6.39 -6.95 11.62
N PRO A 263 7.60 -7.40 11.27
CA PRO A 263 8.22 -8.61 11.82
C PRO A 263 8.26 -8.66 13.35
N TYR A 264 8.54 -7.53 13.99
CA TYR A 264 8.59 -7.45 15.45
C TYR A 264 7.22 -7.77 16.09
N ALA A 265 6.12 -7.24 15.55
CA ALA A 265 4.80 -7.62 16.04
C ALA A 265 4.48 -9.09 15.75
N GLN A 266 4.96 -9.65 14.63
CA GLN A 266 4.79 -11.07 14.32
C GLN A 266 5.52 -11.97 15.33
N SER A 267 6.79 -11.67 15.66
CA SER A 267 7.57 -12.47 16.62
C SER A 267 6.95 -12.44 18.02
N GLU A 268 6.45 -11.29 18.45
CA GLU A 268 5.89 -11.13 19.79
C GLU A 268 4.47 -11.70 19.91
N LEU A 269 3.62 -11.50 18.90
CA LEU A 269 2.19 -11.84 18.96
C LEU A 269 1.86 -13.20 18.37
N LEU A 270 2.65 -13.74 17.43
CA LEU A 270 2.40 -15.03 16.79
C LEU A 270 3.27 -16.12 17.41
N ASN A 271 3.21 -16.22 18.74
CA ASN A 271 3.76 -17.33 19.51
C ASN A 271 2.68 -18.42 19.71
N ALA A 272 3.01 -19.51 20.42
CA ALA A 272 2.08 -20.63 20.64
C ALA A 272 0.74 -20.19 21.24
N HIS A 273 0.74 -19.26 22.20
CA HIS A 273 -0.48 -18.73 22.80
C HIS A 273 -1.27 -17.85 21.81
N GLY A 274 -0.58 -16.97 21.08
CA GLY A 274 -1.20 -16.11 20.07
C GLY A 274 -1.87 -16.88 18.94
N TYR A 275 -1.23 -17.94 18.44
CA TYR A 275 -1.85 -18.83 17.47
C TYR A 275 -3.09 -19.53 18.02
N SER A 276 -3.04 -20.01 19.27
CA SER A 276 -4.21 -20.62 19.92
C SER A 276 -5.38 -19.64 19.93
N LEU A 277 -5.18 -18.43 20.46
CA LEU A 277 -6.25 -17.41 20.54
C LEU A 277 -6.81 -17.05 19.16
N LEU A 278 -5.95 -16.95 18.14
CA LEU A 278 -6.36 -16.59 16.79
C LEU A 278 -7.14 -17.73 16.12
N PHE A 279 -6.71 -18.98 16.29
CA PHE A 279 -7.33 -20.14 15.64
C PHE A 279 -8.60 -20.61 16.35
N ASP A 280 -8.75 -20.36 17.66
CA ASP A 280 -10.00 -20.59 18.39
C ASP A 280 -11.19 -19.79 17.80
N ILE A 281 -10.92 -18.72 17.04
CA ILE A 281 -11.96 -17.96 16.32
C ILE A 281 -12.64 -18.81 15.23
N LEU A 282 -11.92 -19.76 14.61
CA LEU A 282 -12.50 -20.64 13.60
C LEU A 282 -13.62 -21.53 14.17
N ASP A 283 -13.56 -21.82 15.47
CA ASP A 283 -14.51 -22.66 16.19
C ASP A 283 -15.71 -21.87 16.77
N LYS A 284 -15.65 -20.54 16.79
CA LYS A 284 -16.75 -19.69 17.30
C LYS A 284 -17.98 -19.76 16.39
N ASN A 285 -19.17 -19.60 16.98
CA ASN A 285 -20.42 -19.49 16.23
C ASN A 285 -20.63 -18.06 15.67
N ILE A 286 -19.90 -17.74 14.60
CA ILE A 286 -19.94 -16.44 13.90
C ILE A 286 -20.01 -16.63 12.38
N GLU A 287 -20.23 -15.54 11.65
CA GLU A 287 -20.33 -15.57 10.20
C GLU A 287 -19.09 -16.18 9.53
N LEU A 288 -19.32 -17.03 8.52
CA LEU A 288 -18.26 -17.69 7.77
C LEU A 288 -17.25 -16.70 7.18
N ARG A 289 -17.73 -15.56 6.66
CA ARG A 289 -16.90 -14.50 6.09
C ARG A 289 -15.89 -13.93 7.09
N VAL A 290 -16.27 -13.85 8.37
CA VAL A 290 -15.36 -13.40 9.44
C VAL A 290 -14.30 -14.47 9.73
N LYS A 291 -14.68 -15.75 9.77
CA LYS A 291 -13.71 -16.86 9.93
C LYS A 291 -12.69 -16.90 8.78
N VAL A 292 -13.14 -16.68 7.54
CA VAL A 292 -12.26 -16.62 6.36
C VAL A 292 -11.20 -15.50 6.49
N LYS A 293 -11.45 -14.43 7.25
CA LYS A 293 -10.43 -13.40 7.50
C LYS A 293 -9.18 -13.95 8.21
N ILE A 294 -9.29 -15.00 9.02
CA ILE A 294 -8.14 -15.68 9.64
C ILE A 294 -7.28 -16.33 8.55
N ILE A 295 -7.90 -17.09 7.65
CA ILE A 295 -7.22 -17.77 6.54
C ILE A 295 -6.52 -16.73 5.63
N LYS A 296 -7.21 -15.64 5.32
CA LYS A 296 -6.63 -14.52 4.56
C LYS A 296 -5.48 -13.86 5.31
N LEU A 297 -5.62 -13.58 6.60
CA LEU A 297 -4.55 -13.00 7.39
C LEU A 297 -3.29 -13.89 7.40
N ILE A 298 -3.43 -15.19 7.66
CA ILE A 298 -2.28 -16.10 7.62
C ILE A 298 -1.66 -16.14 6.22
N THR A 299 -2.49 -16.13 5.19
CA THR A 299 -2.03 -16.06 3.80
C THR A 299 -1.18 -14.81 3.55
N ASP A 300 -1.69 -13.64 3.92
CA ASP A 300 -0.98 -12.37 3.75
C ASP A 300 0.35 -12.36 4.51
N LEU A 301 0.39 -12.91 5.73
CA LEU A 301 1.61 -12.98 6.54
C LEU A 301 2.66 -13.90 5.93
N VAL A 302 2.25 -15.05 5.40
CA VAL A 302 3.16 -15.98 4.71
C VAL A 302 3.69 -15.35 3.43
N GLN A 303 2.85 -14.64 2.67
CA GLN A 303 3.29 -13.92 1.48
C GLN A 303 4.25 -12.77 1.82
N ASP A 304 3.93 -11.96 2.84
CA ASP A 304 4.83 -10.91 3.35
C ASP A 304 6.21 -11.50 3.72
N TYR A 305 6.21 -12.63 4.42
CA TYR A 305 7.42 -13.36 4.80
C TYR A 305 8.20 -13.85 3.57
N GLU A 306 7.55 -14.52 2.62
CA GLU A 306 8.21 -15.03 1.42
C GLU A 306 8.76 -13.91 0.52
N ASN A 307 8.00 -12.83 0.35
CA ASN A 307 8.43 -11.66 -0.40
C ASN A 307 9.66 -11.01 0.25
N ALA A 308 9.70 -10.93 1.59
CA ALA A 308 10.86 -10.41 2.30
C ALA A 308 12.11 -11.29 2.08
N LEU A 309 11.98 -12.61 2.06
CA LEU A 309 13.14 -13.50 1.91
C LEU A 309 13.63 -13.64 0.46
N THR A 310 12.70 -13.65 -0.51
CA THR A 310 13.01 -13.94 -1.91
C THR A 310 13.14 -12.69 -2.78
N GLY A 311 12.72 -11.52 -2.28
CA GLY A 311 12.77 -10.27 -3.01
C GLY A 311 14.20 -9.85 -3.36
N GLN A 312 14.41 -9.48 -4.63
CA GLN A 312 15.72 -9.09 -5.16
C GLN A 312 16.25 -7.80 -4.52
N GLU A 313 15.37 -6.86 -4.17
CA GLU A 313 15.74 -5.52 -3.64
C GLU A 313 15.52 -5.37 -2.12
N VAL A 314 15.40 -6.48 -1.37
CA VAL A 314 15.26 -6.41 0.09
C VAL A 314 16.66 -6.28 0.73
N ASP A 315 16.81 -5.45 1.75
CA ASP A 315 18.08 -5.34 2.47
C ASP A 315 18.30 -6.52 3.44
N ALA A 316 19.56 -6.77 3.83
CA ALA A 316 19.90 -7.91 4.69
C ALA A 316 19.23 -7.85 6.07
N THR A 317 19.06 -6.65 6.64
CA THR A 317 18.47 -6.49 7.97
C THR A 317 16.98 -6.80 7.97
N THR A 318 16.27 -6.43 6.91
CA THR A 318 14.87 -6.80 6.73
C THR A 318 14.72 -8.31 6.61
N ARG A 319 15.58 -8.99 5.82
CA ARG A 319 15.55 -10.46 5.73
C ARG A 319 15.74 -11.12 7.10
N GLU A 320 16.79 -10.73 7.82
CA GLU A 320 17.11 -11.28 9.15
C GLU A 320 15.93 -11.08 10.13
N ARG A 321 15.31 -9.90 10.12
CA ARG A 321 14.13 -9.62 10.95
C ARG A 321 12.97 -10.57 10.64
N TYR A 322 12.68 -10.83 9.36
CA TYR A 322 11.63 -11.78 9.00
C TYR A 322 12.01 -13.22 9.36
N GLU A 323 13.25 -13.66 9.12
CA GLU A 323 13.71 -14.99 9.52
C GLU A 323 13.54 -15.23 11.02
N SER A 324 13.83 -14.21 11.85
CA SER A 324 13.70 -14.29 13.31
C SER A 324 12.26 -14.50 13.80
N THR A 325 11.25 -14.18 12.99
CA THR A 325 9.84 -14.41 13.35
C THR A 325 9.50 -15.89 13.49
N ASN A 326 10.27 -16.79 12.85
CA ASN A 326 10.00 -18.22 12.78
C ASN A 326 8.56 -18.55 12.31
N LEU A 327 7.93 -17.68 11.51
CA LEU A 327 6.51 -17.73 11.17
C LEU A 327 6.06 -19.11 10.64
N LYS A 328 6.77 -19.66 9.65
CA LYS A 328 6.41 -20.96 9.06
C LYS A 328 6.50 -22.09 10.08
N GLU A 329 7.48 -22.07 10.97
CA GLU A 329 7.63 -23.09 12.01
C GLU A 329 6.58 -22.95 13.10
N GLY A 330 6.24 -21.72 13.49
CA GLY A 330 5.12 -21.41 14.38
C GLY A 330 3.79 -21.96 13.83
N LEU A 331 3.50 -21.71 12.55
CA LEU A 331 2.31 -22.22 11.88
C LEU A 331 2.25 -23.75 11.81
N ARG A 332 3.39 -24.43 11.61
CA ARG A 332 3.46 -25.90 11.66
C ARG A 332 3.15 -26.43 13.05
N LYS A 333 3.77 -25.86 14.09
CA LYS A 333 3.54 -26.24 15.49
C LYS A 333 2.09 -25.98 15.94
N ALA A 334 1.47 -24.93 15.42
CA ALA A 334 0.07 -24.62 15.66
C ALA A 334 -0.92 -25.45 14.81
N GLU A 335 -0.41 -26.41 14.02
CA GLU A 335 -1.18 -27.30 13.14
C GLU A 335 -2.10 -26.57 12.15
N TYR A 336 -1.67 -25.39 11.69
CA TYR A 336 -2.49 -24.52 10.85
C TYR A 336 -3.04 -25.25 9.61
N CYS A 337 -2.21 -26.02 8.91
CA CYS A 337 -2.65 -26.71 7.69
C CYS A 337 -3.76 -27.74 7.94
N ASN A 338 -3.71 -28.47 9.07
CA ASN A 338 -4.77 -29.41 9.46
C ASN A 338 -6.05 -28.65 9.77
N ARG A 339 -5.95 -27.63 10.64
CA ARG A 339 -7.07 -26.77 11.04
C ARG A 339 -7.75 -26.08 9.86
N ALA A 340 -6.97 -25.55 8.92
CA ALA A 340 -7.49 -24.92 7.70
C ALA A 340 -8.25 -25.92 6.82
N GLY A 341 -7.72 -27.15 6.68
CA GLY A 341 -8.40 -28.21 5.95
C GLY A 341 -9.71 -28.66 6.59
N GLU A 342 -9.73 -28.81 7.91
CA GLU A 342 -10.92 -29.15 8.70
C GLU A 342 -11.97 -28.03 8.66
N PHE A 343 -11.55 -26.79 8.89
CA PHE A 343 -12.41 -25.61 8.76
C PHE A 343 -13.13 -25.59 7.41
N PHE A 344 -12.38 -25.83 6.33
CA PHE A 344 -12.93 -25.83 4.99
C PHE A 344 -13.96 -26.94 4.78
N HIS A 345 -13.69 -28.14 5.30
CA HIS A 345 -14.62 -29.26 5.25
C HIS A 345 -15.90 -29.01 6.06
N GLN A 346 -15.75 -28.55 7.30
CA GLN A 346 -16.87 -28.29 8.21
C GLN A 346 -17.82 -27.21 7.68
N ASN A 347 -17.26 -26.21 6.98
CA ASN A 347 -18.03 -25.08 6.44
C ASN A 347 -18.41 -25.25 4.95
N LYS A 348 -18.28 -26.46 4.38
CA LYS A 348 -18.57 -26.73 2.97
C LYS A 348 -19.91 -26.20 2.49
N ALA A 349 -20.97 -26.34 3.31
CA ALA A 349 -22.31 -25.91 2.94
C ALA A 349 -22.41 -24.38 2.79
N GLY A 350 -21.71 -23.63 3.64
CA GLY A 350 -21.64 -22.17 3.52
C GLY A 350 -20.84 -21.73 2.30
N PHE A 351 -19.76 -22.45 1.95
CA PHE A 351 -19.00 -22.17 0.73
C PHE A 351 -19.78 -22.49 -0.56
N VAL A 352 -20.64 -23.52 -0.56
CA VAL A 352 -21.56 -23.78 -1.70
C VAL A 352 -22.57 -22.65 -1.88
N GLN A 353 -22.97 -21.98 -0.80
CA GLN A 353 -23.96 -20.88 -0.85
C GLN A 353 -23.35 -19.53 -1.25
N ASP A 354 -22.04 -19.32 -1.04
CA ASP A 354 -21.31 -18.09 -1.37
C ASP A 354 -20.07 -18.43 -2.21
N GLU A 355 -20.29 -18.59 -3.51
CA GLU A 355 -19.27 -19.02 -4.49
C GLU A 355 -18.09 -18.04 -4.54
N ASN A 356 -18.33 -16.74 -4.42
CA ASN A 356 -17.29 -15.71 -4.35
C ASN A 356 -16.39 -15.91 -3.13
N LEU A 357 -16.98 -16.16 -1.95
CA LEU A 357 -16.21 -16.42 -0.73
C LEU A 357 -15.42 -17.73 -0.84
N ALA A 358 -15.97 -18.75 -1.50
CA ALA A 358 -15.28 -19.99 -1.77
C ALA A 358 -14.06 -19.77 -2.67
N GLU A 359 -14.20 -19.04 -3.77
CA GLU A 359 -13.11 -18.72 -4.68
C GLU A 359 -12.01 -17.91 -3.99
N GLU A 360 -12.37 -16.87 -3.24
CA GLU A 360 -11.42 -16.07 -2.46
C GLU A 360 -10.63 -16.93 -1.47
N CYS A 361 -11.30 -17.84 -0.76
CA CYS A 361 -10.67 -18.72 0.22
C CYS A 361 -9.76 -19.76 -0.47
N VAL A 362 -10.20 -20.38 -1.57
CA VAL A 362 -9.40 -21.34 -2.34
C VAL A 362 -8.16 -20.66 -2.93
N SER A 363 -8.29 -19.42 -3.42
CA SER A 363 -7.16 -18.63 -3.91
C SER A 363 -6.14 -18.37 -2.81
N ALA A 364 -6.61 -17.98 -1.61
CA ALA A 364 -5.75 -17.78 -0.45
C ALA A 364 -4.97 -19.06 -0.09
N LEU A 365 -5.67 -20.20 0.05
CA LEU A 365 -5.04 -21.49 0.35
C LEU A 365 -4.05 -21.92 -0.74
N ARG A 366 -4.37 -21.70 -2.02
CA ARG A 366 -3.48 -22.04 -3.13
C ARG A 366 -2.14 -21.30 -3.02
N SER A 367 -2.15 -20.04 -2.62
CA SER A 367 -0.93 -19.22 -2.57
C SER A 367 0.09 -19.69 -1.52
N ILE A 368 -0.38 -20.21 -0.38
CA ILE A 368 0.49 -20.77 0.67
C ILE A 368 0.67 -22.29 0.60
N ARG A 369 0.08 -22.93 -0.43
CA ARG A 369 0.17 -24.38 -0.60
C ARG A 369 1.62 -24.80 -0.72
N GLN A 370 2.34 -24.18 -1.65
CA GLN A 370 3.77 -24.43 -1.84
C GLN A 370 4.54 -23.78 -0.68
N GLY A 371 5.49 -24.51 -0.09
CA GLY A 371 6.32 -23.99 1.00
C GLY A 371 5.74 -24.09 2.42
N LEU A 372 4.43 -24.31 2.59
CA LEU A 372 3.81 -24.52 3.92
C LEU A 372 2.93 -25.77 4.03
N CYS A 373 1.87 -25.90 3.23
CA CYS A 373 0.82 -26.91 3.48
C CYS A 373 0.73 -28.06 2.46
N GLN A 374 1.59 -28.10 1.43
CA GLN A 374 1.57 -29.10 0.35
C GLN A 374 1.53 -30.54 0.88
N ASP A 375 2.41 -30.90 1.81
CA ASP A 375 2.54 -32.28 2.30
C ASP A 375 1.33 -32.74 3.08
N VAL A 376 0.70 -31.82 3.82
CA VAL A 376 -0.50 -32.10 4.63
C VAL A 376 -1.73 -32.24 3.73
N TRP A 377 -1.97 -31.25 2.88
CA TRP A 377 -3.20 -31.21 2.06
C TRP A 377 -3.20 -32.25 0.95
N SER A 378 -2.05 -32.56 0.34
CA SER A 378 -1.97 -33.59 -0.70
C SER A 378 -2.30 -35.00 -0.19
N LYS A 379 -2.08 -35.25 1.11
CA LYS A 379 -2.34 -36.52 1.79
C LYS A 379 -3.71 -36.58 2.46
N CYS A 380 -4.50 -35.51 2.44
CA CYS A 380 -5.82 -35.45 3.07
C CYS A 380 -6.95 -35.72 2.05
N PRO A 381 -7.53 -36.94 2.01
CA PRO A 381 -8.56 -37.27 1.02
C PRO A 381 -9.84 -36.44 1.22
N LEU A 382 -10.17 -36.12 2.47
CA LEU A 382 -11.35 -35.33 2.84
C LEU A 382 -11.28 -33.90 2.30
N PHE A 383 -10.12 -33.26 2.45
CA PHE A 383 -9.89 -31.92 1.93
C PHE A 383 -9.94 -31.90 0.40
N ARG A 384 -9.29 -32.88 -0.25
CA ARG A 384 -9.36 -33.04 -1.72
C ARG A 384 -10.80 -33.23 -2.21
N HIS A 385 -11.57 -34.09 -1.54
CA HIS A 385 -12.98 -34.31 -1.89
C HIS A 385 -13.80 -33.03 -1.74
N THR A 386 -13.59 -32.28 -0.65
CA THR A 386 -14.28 -31.00 -0.41
C THR A 386 -13.99 -29.99 -1.52
N LEU A 387 -12.72 -29.85 -1.93
CA LEU A 387 -12.35 -28.97 -3.05
C LEU A 387 -12.97 -29.39 -4.38
N LEU A 388 -13.14 -30.69 -4.62
CA LEU A 388 -13.83 -31.18 -5.82
C LEU A 388 -15.32 -30.87 -5.80
N VAL A 389 -15.96 -30.95 -4.62
CA VAL A 389 -17.38 -30.61 -4.44
C VAL A 389 -17.62 -29.12 -4.63
N LEU A 390 -16.72 -28.24 -4.20
CA LEU A 390 -16.90 -26.80 -4.40
C LEU A 390 -16.61 -26.33 -5.83
N ARG A 391 -15.93 -27.15 -6.63
CA ARG A 391 -15.62 -26.85 -8.03
C ARG A 391 -16.75 -27.28 -8.98
N ASN A 392 -17.60 -28.21 -8.56
CA ASN A 392 -18.64 -28.82 -9.39
C ASN A 392 -20.01 -28.37 -8.89
#